data_AF-A0A3G6J0R0-F1
#
_entry.id   AF-A0A3G6J0R0-F1
#
_cell.length_a   1.000
_cell.length_b   1.000
_cell.length_c   1.000
_cell.angle_alpha   90.00
_cell.angle_beta   90.00
_cell.angle_gamma   90.00
#
_symmetry.space_group_name_H-M   'P 1'
#
loop_
_entity.id
_entity.type
_entity.pdbx_description
1 polymer ?
#
loop_
_entity_poly.entity_id
_entity_poly.type
_entity_poly.pdbx_seq_one_letter_code
_entity_poly.pdbx_strand_id
1 'polypeptide(L)'
;MAAHLYIREHEPLATAGMFFSRFSERLEETTERYLAQDYEQLLQSWEQGPGLVNPVRWLDPLINAAEHFVHHEDVRRAQGEPAREFSPGDAQALYRSLKMLAPRILGASEVPVVLEPQGFDRVIANDRRGVSERGNQVAHVRGSVGEILLWVFDRDVAQVEVHGPSDAIRKSSI
;
A
#
# COMPACT_ATOMS: atom_id res chain seq x y z
N MET A 1 -6.00 1.97 23.24
CA MET A 1 -5.36 3.06 22.47
C MET A 1 -3.90 3.28 22.81
N ALA A 2 -3.49 3.34 24.08
CA ALA A 2 -2.08 3.52 24.46
C ALA A 2 -1.15 2.44 23.89
N ALA A 3 -1.54 1.16 23.96
CA ALA A 3 -0.76 0.05 23.39
C ALA A 3 -0.51 0.20 21.87
N HIS A 4 -1.49 0.66 21.09
CA HIS A 4 -1.31 0.84 19.64
C HIS A 4 -0.35 1.99 19.30
N LEU A 5 -0.42 3.09 20.05
CA LEU A 5 0.51 4.22 19.90
C LEU A 5 1.94 3.81 20.31
N TYR A 6 2.05 3.07 21.42
CA TYR A 6 3.32 2.55 21.90
C TYR A 6 3.97 1.57 20.90
N ILE A 7 3.18 0.64 20.32
CA ILE A 7 3.66 -0.30 19.30
C ILE A 7 4.17 0.45 18.06
N ARG A 8 3.43 1.46 17.59
CA ARG A 8 3.84 2.28 16.44
C ARG A 8 5.17 2.99 16.67
N GLU A 9 5.44 3.37 17.91
CA GLU A 9 6.65 4.11 18.30
C GLU A 9 7.85 3.21 18.63
N HIS A 10 7.62 2.05 19.26
CA HIS A 10 8.69 1.23 19.84
C HIS A 10 8.87 -0.15 19.18
N GLU A 11 7.92 -0.64 18.39
CA GLU A 11 7.94 -2.00 17.80
C GLU A 11 7.84 -1.94 16.27
N PRO A 12 8.95 -1.64 15.55
CA PRO A 12 8.95 -1.44 14.11
C PRO A 12 8.51 -2.68 13.32
N LEU A 13 8.89 -3.88 13.77
CA LEU A 13 8.49 -5.14 13.14
C LEU A 13 7.00 -5.45 13.34
N ALA A 14 6.43 -5.12 14.51
CA ALA A 14 5.01 -5.29 14.76
C ALA A 14 4.18 -4.25 13.99
N THR A 15 4.65 -3.00 13.92
CA THR A 15 4.05 -1.93 13.09
C THR A 15 3.96 -2.36 11.62
N ALA A 16 4.97 -3.08 11.11
CA ALA A 16 4.93 -3.61 9.74
C ALA A 16 3.76 -4.57 9.50
N GLY A 17 3.27 -5.27 10.53
CA GLY A 17 2.09 -6.13 10.46
C GLY A 17 0.77 -5.41 10.24
N MET A 18 0.72 -4.08 10.44
CA MET A 18 -0.47 -3.28 10.09
C MET A 18 -0.62 -3.13 8.58
N PHE A 19 0.47 -3.26 7.84
CA PHE A 19 0.55 -2.95 6.41
C PHE A 19 0.99 -4.13 5.55
N PHE A 20 1.41 -5.23 6.16
CA PHE A 20 1.89 -6.41 5.46
C PHE A 20 1.42 -7.66 6.20
N SER A 21 0.50 -8.40 5.60
CA SER A 21 -0.04 -9.67 6.10
C SER A 21 1.01 -10.66 6.62
N ARG A 22 2.23 -10.70 6.06
CA ARG A 22 3.34 -11.54 6.53
C ARG A 22 3.76 -11.27 7.99
N PHE A 23 3.49 -10.08 8.51
CA PHE A 23 3.83 -9.68 9.88
C PHE A 23 2.58 -9.54 10.78
N SER A 24 1.40 -9.95 10.30
CA SER A 24 0.12 -9.86 11.04
C SER A 24 0.15 -10.62 12.37
N GLU A 25 0.65 -11.85 12.37
CA GLU A 25 0.81 -12.68 13.58
C GLU A 25 1.71 -11.98 14.61
N ARG A 26 2.81 -11.35 14.16
CA ARG A 26 3.70 -10.59 15.05
C ARG A 26 3.03 -9.33 15.58
N LEU A 27 2.20 -8.64 14.79
CA LEU A 27 1.40 -7.51 15.26
C LEU A 27 0.42 -7.95 16.35
N GLU A 28 -0.28 -9.06 16.12
CA GLU A 28 -1.26 -9.64 17.05
C GLU A 28 -0.59 -10.01 18.37
N GLU A 29 0.48 -10.82 18.33
CA GLU A 29 1.27 -11.19 19.52
C GLU A 29 1.79 -9.97 20.30
N THR A 30 2.25 -8.94 19.59
CA THR A 30 2.76 -7.72 20.23
C THR A 30 1.63 -6.93 20.88
N THR A 31 0.50 -6.85 20.20
CA THR A 31 -0.69 -6.16 20.68
C THR A 31 -1.22 -6.83 21.94
N GLU A 32 -1.36 -8.16 21.93
CA GLU A 32 -1.76 -8.93 23.10
C GLU A 32 -0.77 -8.74 24.26
N ARG A 33 0.54 -8.81 23.99
CA ARG A 33 1.59 -8.60 25.01
C ARG A 33 1.47 -7.25 25.71
N TYR A 34 1.28 -6.16 24.96
CA TYR A 34 1.17 -4.81 25.55
C TYR A 34 -0.21 -4.54 26.15
N LEU A 35 -1.27 -5.17 25.65
CA LEU A 35 -2.58 -5.10 26.30
C LEU A 35 -2.61 -5.85 27.63
N ALA A 36 -1.76 -6.86 27.81
CA ALA A 36 -1.62 -7.60 29.06
C ALA A 36 -0.70 -6.91 30.10
N GLN A 37 -0.01 -5.83 29.75
CA GLN A 37 0.85 -5.07 30.67
C GLN A 37 0.06 -4.06 31.50
N ASP A 38 0.56 -3.77 32.70
CA ASP A 38 0.00 -2.73 33.56
C ASP A 38 0.19 -1.35 32.89
N TYR A 39 -0.89 -0.56 32.86
CA TYR A 39 -0.94 0.71 32.15
C TYR A 39 0.11 1.71 32.65
N GLU A 40 0.42 1.69 33.95
CA GLU A 40 1.45 2.56 34.53
C GLU A 40 2.87 2.21 34.06
N GLN A 41 3.16 0.93 33.82
CA GLN A 41 4.47 0.49 33.32
C GLN A 41 4.69 0.93 31.87
N LEU A 42 3.62 0.90 31.06
CA LEU A 42 3.61 1.43 29.69
C LEU A 42 3.87 2.95 29.66
N LEU A 43 3.29 3.70 30.60
CA LEU A 43 3.50 5.15 30.73
C LEU A 43 4.95 5.48 31.12
N GLN A 44 5.53 4.76 32.09
CA GLN A 44 6.94 4.96 32.46
C GLN A 44 7.90 4.63 31.32
N SER A 45 7.59 3.62 30.51
CA SER A 45 8.40 3.27 29.35
C SER A 45 8.26 4.30 28.22
N TRP A 46 7.12 4.99 28.12
CA TRP A 46 6.90 6.09 27.17
C TRP A 46 7.64 7.36 27.57
N GLU A 47 7.72 7.68 28.87
CA GLU A 47 8.49 8.81 29.40
C GLU A 47 10.00 8.67 29.18
N GLN A 48 10.51 7.46 28.95
CA GLN A 48 11.93 7.21 28.67
C GLN A 48 12.38 7.58 27.24
N GLY A 49 11.44 8.00 26.39
CA GLY A 49 11.71 8.50 25.04
C GLY A 49 11.69 7.42 23.96
N PRO A 50 11.63 7.83 22.67
CA PRO A 50 11.33 6.92 21.57
C PRO A 50 12.39 5.83 21.39
N GLY A 51 11.92 4.60 21.16
CA GLY A 51 12.77 3.48 20.76
C GLY A 51 13.41 3.70 19.38
N LEU A 52 14.39 2.85 19.07
CA LEU A 52 15.24 2.90 17.87
C LEU A 52 14.48 3.29 16.59
N VAL A 53 15.17 4.07 15.74
CA VAL A 53 14.74 4.64 14.46
C VAL A 53 13.89 3.64 13.64
N ASN A 54 12.57 3.87 13.58
CA ASN A 54 11.63 3.00 12.86
C ASN A 54 11.58 3.39 11.36
N PRO A 55 12.09 2.55 10.43
CA PRO A 55 12.04 2.84 8.99
C PRO A 55 10.61 2.91 8.44
N VAL A 56 9.62 2.30 9.11
CA VAL A 56 8.20 2.39 8.73
C VAL A 56 7.67 3.82 8.90
N ARG A 57 8.17 4.61 9.88
CA ARG A 57 7.77 6.03 10.05
C ARG A 57 8.06 6.89 8.81
N TRP A 58 9.03 6.52 7.98
CA TRP A 58 9.34 7.24 6.74
C TRP A 58 8.40 6.88 5.59
N LEU A 59 7.82 5.67 5.60
CA LEU A 59 6.88 5.18 4.59
C LEU A 59 5.43 5.50 4.95
N ASP A 60 5.17 5.68 6.25
CA ASP A 60 3.89 6.00 6.86
C ASP A 60 3.09 7.12 6.15
N PRO A 61 3.69 8.26 5.74
CA PRO A 61 2.92 9.29 5.02
C PRO A 61 2.38 8.82 3.67
N LEU A 62 3.14 8.00 2.95
CA LEU A 62 2.75 7.49 1.62
C LEU A 62 1.66 6.42 1.72
N ILE A 63 1.73 5.58 2.77
CA ILE A 63 0.72 4.57 3.03
C ILE A 63 -0.60 5.23 3.46
N ASN A 64 -0.54 6.13 4.46
CA ASN A 64 -1.71 6.89 4.91
C ASN A 64 -2.36 7.67 3.77
N ALA A 65 -1.56 8.29 2.89
CA ALA A 65 -2.09 9.00 1.72
C ALA A 65 -2.86 8.07 0.77
N ALA A 66 -2.35 6.86 0.52
CA ALA A 66 -3.04 5.87 -0.31
C ALA A 66 -4.34 5.38 0.36
N GLU A 67 -4.29 5.01 1.64
CA GLU A 67 -5.45 4.52 2.39
C GLU A 67 -6.55 5.57 2.48
N HIS A 68 -6.22 6.81 2.88
CA HIS A 68 -7.18 7.90 2.92
C HIS A 68 -7.80 8.18 1.56
N PHE A 69 -6.98 8.17 0.49
CA PHE A 69 -7.49 8.35 -0.86
C PHE A 69 -8.46 7.25 -1.26
N VAL A 70 -8.08 5.97 -1.08
CA VAL A 70 -8.91 4.81 -1.44
C VAL A 70 -10.25 4.86 -0.71
N HIS A 71 -10.23 5.02 0.62
CA HIS A 71 -11.46 5.06 1.42
C HIS A 71 -12.36 6.25 1.09
N HIS A 72 -11.76 7.40 0.79
CA HIS A 72 -12.52 8.58 0.39
C HIS A 72 -13.18 8.38 -0.97
N GLU A 73 -12.48 7.79 -1.94
CA GLU A 73 -13.09 7.46 -3.23
C GLU A 73 -14.16 6.38 -3.09
N ASP A 74 -13.98 5.37 -2.24
CA ASP A 74 -15.02 4.36 -1.99
C ASP A 74 -16.34 5.02 -1.54
N VAL A 75 -16.28 5.99 -0.63
CA VAL A 75 -17.46 6.76 -0.18
C VAL A 75 -18.05 7.60 -1.31
N ARG A 76 -17.22 8.35 -2.06
CA ARG A 76 -17.68 9.21 -3.17
C ARG A 76 -18.33 8.40 -4.28
N ARG A 77 -17.70 7.30 -4.69
CA ARG A 77 -18.19 6.43 -5.76
C ARG A 77 -19.46 5.69 -5.34
N ALA A 78 -19.60 5.31 -4.07
CA ALA A 78 -20.86 4.78 -3.54
C ALA A 78 -22.02 5.80 -3.61
N GLN A 79 -21.71 7.10 -3.60
CA GLN A 79 -22.69 8.18 -3.78
C GLN A 79 -22.93 8.54 -5.25
N GLY A 80 -22.34 7.80 -6.20
CA GLY A 80 -22.49 8.02 -7.63
C GLY A 80 -21.65 9.17 -8.19
N GLU A 81 -20.70 9.70 -7.42
CA GLU A 81 -19.79 10.73 -7.93
C GLU A 81 -18.81 10.14 -8.96
N PRO A 82 -18.46 10.88 -10.03
CA PRO A 82 -17.52 10.40 -11.04
C PRO A 82 -16.06 10.45 -10.56
N ALA A 83 -15.19 9.80 -11.34
CA ALA A 83 -13.74 9.95 -11.22
C ALA A 83 -13.36 11.43 -11.23
N ARG A 84 -12.52 11.84 -10.28
CA ARG A 84 -12.09 13.23 -10.16
C ARG A 84 -10.69 13.43 -10.73
N GLU A 85 -10.46 14.64 -11.22
CA GLU A 85 -9.12 15.11 -11.54
C GLU A 85 -8.43 15.65 -10.29
N PHE A 86 -7.11 15.51 -10.25
CA PHE A 86 -6.28 15.93 -9.14
C PHE A 86 -5.42 17.12 -9.54
N SER A 87 -5.12 17.98 -8.56
CA SER A 87 -4.06 18.97 -8.75
C SER A 87 -2.74 18.26 -9.06
N PRO A 88 -1.79 18.90 -9.78
CA PRO A 88 -0.49 18.29 -10.04
C PRO A 88 0.25 17.84 -8.77
N GLY A 89 0.09 18.58 -7.66
CA GLY A 89 0.68 18.25 -6.37
C GLY A 89 0.10 16.97 -5.75
N ASP A 90 -1.22 16.83 -5.76
CA ASP A 90 -1.89 15.64 -5.23
C ASP A 90 -1.63 14.42 -6.10
N ALA A 91 -1.68 14.59 -7.44
CA ALA A 91 -1.34 13.54 -8.38
C ALA A 91 0.11 13.04 -8.19
N GLN A 92 1.04 13.96 -7.92
CA GLN A 92 2.43 13.62 -7.61
C GLN A 92 2.58 12.84 -6.30
N ALA A 93 1.77 13.14 -5.28
CA ALA A 93 1.75 12.40 -4.02
C ALA A 93 1.22 10.98 -4.22
N LEU A 94 0.10 10.83 -4.93
CA LEU A 94 -0.47 9.52 -5.30
C LEU A 94 0.51 8.70 -6.13
N TYR A 95 1.25 9.33 -7.05
CA TYR A 95 2.27 8.65 -7.85
C TYR A 95 3.41 8.09 -7.01
N ARG A 96 3.85 8.80 -5.96
CA ARG A 96 4.88 8.29 -5.03
C ARG A 96 4.36 7.09 -4.25
N SER A 97 3.11 7.12 -3.79
CA SER A 97 2.46 5.98 -3.15
C SER A 97 2.36 4.79 -4.10
N LEU A 98 1.93 5.03 -5.35
CA LEU A 98 1.85 4.01 -6.40
C LEU A 98 3.20 3.33 -6.64
N LYS A 99 4.28 4.09 -6.86
CA LYS A 99 5.64 3.55 -7.06
C LYS A 99 6.10 2.66 -5.93
N MET A 100 5.74 3.02 -4.70
CA MET A 100 6.14 2.29 -3.50
C MET A 100 5.32 1.01 -3.31
N LEU A 101 4.00 1.09 -3.49
CA LEU A 101 3.07 0.02 -3.12
C LEU A 101 2.87 -1.00 -4.23
N ALA A 102 2.75 -0.55 -5.49
CA ALA A 102 2.40 -1.44 -6.60
C ALA A 102 3.35 -2.63 -6.78
N PRO A 103 4.70 -2.49 -6.72
CA PRO A 103 5.60 -3.64 -6.86
C PRO A 103 5.43 -4.70 -5.76
N ARG A 104 5.00 -4.28 -4.56
CA ARG A 104 4.77 -5.18 -3.42
C ARG A 104 3.45 -5.92 -3.59
N ILE A 105 2.39 -5.19 -3.94
CA ILE A 105 1.04 -5.76 -4.11
C ILE A 105 0.99 -6.70 -5.32
N LEU A 106 1.55 -6.28 -6.45
CA LEU A 106 1.55 -7.06 -7.70
C LEU A 106 2.72 -8.06 -7.80
N GLY A 107 3.55 -8.19 -6.75
CA GLY A 107 4.72 -9.07 -6.76
C GLY A 107 4.37 -10.57 -6.90
N ALA A 108 3.12 -10.94 -6.60
CA ALA A 108 2.59 -12.29 -6.78
C ALA A 108 2.08 -12.59 -8.20
N SER A 109 2.01 -11.58 -9.08
CA SER A 109 1.55 -11.74 -10.46
C SER A 109 2.36 -12.81 -11.21
N GLU A 110 1.71 -13.55 -12.12
CA GLU A 110 2.38 -14.57 -12.93
C GLU A 110 3.16 -13.95 -14.10
N VAL A 111 2.78 -12.72 -14.48
CA VAL A 111 3.38 -11.92 -15.55
C VAL A 111 3.91 -10.58 -15.02
N PRO A 112 4.88 -9.93 -15.70
CA PRO A 112 5.22 -8.54 -15.44
C PRO A 112 4.01 -7.63 -15.70
N VAL A 113 3.83 -6.63 -14.85
CA VAL A 113 2.75 -5.64 -14.97
C VAL A 113 3.36 -4.26 -15.12
N VAL A 114 3.10 -3.60 -16.25
CA VAL A 114 3.53 -2.23 -16.53
C VAL A 114 2.37 -1.30 -16.26
N LEU A 115 2.50 -0.46 -15.25
CA LEU A 115 1.55 0.59 -14.93
C LEU A 115 1.96 1.87 -15.65
N GLU A 116 1.03 2.49 -16.36
CA GLU A 116 1.24 3.65 -17.21
C GLU A 116 0.32 4.80 -16.72
N PRO A 117 0.66 5.43 -15.58
CA PRO A 117 -0.08 6.59 -15.07
C PRO A 117 0.06 7.79 -16.01
N GLN A 118 -1.07 8.38 -16.40
CA GLN A 118 -1.10 9.57 -17.25
C GLN A 118 -0.29 10.72 -16.63
N GLY A 119 0.62 11.30 -17.41
CA GLY A 119 1.47 12.41 -16.98
C GLY A 119 2.67 12.03 -16.10
N PHE A 120 2.94 10.74 -15.90
CA PHE A 120 4.07 10.25 -15.10
C PHE A 120 4.83 9.12 -15.80
N ASP A 121 6.04 8.81 -15.33
CA ASP A 121 6.79 7.66 -15.82
C ASP A 121 6.09 6.33 -15.46
N ARG A 122 6.31 5.32 -16.31
CA ARG A 122 5.79 3.97 -16.05
C ARG A 122 6.37 3.36 -14.77
N VAL A 123 5.54 2.60 -14.07
CA VAL A 123 5.94 1.78 -12.91
C VAL A 123 5.88 0.32 -13.30
N ILE A 124 6.99 -0.40 -13.18
CA ILE A 124 7.05 -1.83 -13.48
C ILE A 124 6.91 -2.60 -12.18
N ALA A 125 5.94 -3.49 -12.11
CA ALA A 125 5.75 -4.44 -11.04
C ALA A 125 6.07 -5.87 -11.51
N ASN A 126 6.60 -6.69 -10.60
CA ASN A 126 7.02 -8.07 -10.85
C ASN A 126 8.05 -8.23 -11.99
N ASP A 127 9.10 -7.38 -11.97
CA ASP A 127 10.26 -7.50 -12.86
C ASP A 127 11.21 -8.62 -12.37
N ARG A 128 10.76 -9.87 -12.38
CA ARG A 128 11.64 -11.00 -12.05
C ARG A 128 12.65 -11.15 -13.19
N ARG A 129 13.95 -11.06 -12.86
CA ARG A 129 15.04 -11.36 -13.80
C ARG A 129 14.95 -12.81 -14.26
N GLY A 130 14.42 -12.99 -15.46
CA GLY A 130 14.36 -14.23 -16.20
C GLY A 130 13.83 -13.90 -17.58
N VAL A 131 14.53 -14.34 -18.63
CA VAL A 131 14.02 -14.19 -20.00
C VAL A 131 12.73 -14.99 -20.04
N SER A 132 11.59 -14.32 -20.15
CA SER A 132 10.34 -15.02 -20.42
C SER A 132 10.57 -15.86 -21.67
N GLU A 133 10.39 -17.18 -21.58
CA GLU A 133 10.42 -18.06 -22.75
C GLU A 133 9.38 -17.63 -23.81
N ARG A 134 8.45 -16.74 -23.43
CA ARG A 134 7.48 -16.07 -24.30
C ARG A 134 7.57 -14.56 -24.09
N GLY A 135 8.38 -13.87 -24.88
CA GLY A 135 8.63 -12.42 -24.79
C GLY A 135 7.42 -11.47 -24.94
N ASN A 136 6.19 -11.99 -25.03
CA ASN A 136 4.96 -11.22 -25.31
C ASN A 136 3.90 -11.26 -24.19
N GLN A 137 4.19 -11.81 -23.01
CA GLN A 137 3.21 -11.89 -21.92
C GLN A 137 3.48 -10.81 -20.86
N VAL A 138 3.23 -9.55 -21.22
CA VAL A 138 3.29 -8.40 -20.30
C VAL A 138 1.92 -7.77 -20.23
N ALA A 139 1.41 -7.54 -19.02
CA ALA A 139 0.17 -6.81 -18.82
C ALA A 139 0.46 -5.31 -18.73
N HIS A 140 -0.35 -4.50 -19.40
CA HIS A 140 -0.28 -3.04 -19.34
C HIS A 140 -1.56 -2.51 -18.70
N VAL A 141 -1.43 -1.57 -17.76
CA VAL A 141 -2.55 -0.92 -17.08
C VAL A 141 -2.40 0.59 -17.24
N ARG A 142 -3.37 1.23 -17.87
CA ARG A 142 -3.38 2.67 -18.18
C ARG A 142 -4.52 3.37 -17.47
N GLY A 143 -4.30 4.61 -17.07
CA GLY A 143 -5.32 5.45 -16.44
C GLY A 143 -4.71 6.65 -15.73
N SER A 144 -5.56 7.42 -15.06
CA SER A 144 -5.07 8.43 -14.11
C SER A 144 -4.36 7.73 -12.95
N VAL A 145 -3.43 8.42 -12.29
CA VAL A 145 -2.69 7.83 -11.15
C VAL A 145 -3.62 7.36 -10.03
N GLY A 146 -4.73 8.08 -9.79
CA GLY A 146 -5.73 7.71 -8.79
C GLY A 146 -6.48 6.43 -9.17
N GLU A 147 -6.91 6.31 -10.43
CA GLU A 147 -7.63 5.11 -10.89
C GLU A 147 -6.72 3.87 -10.91
N ILE A 148 -5.45 4.03 -11.30
CA ILE A 148 -4.48 2.93 -11.23
C ILE A 148 -4.25 2.51 -9.77
N LEU A 149 -4.17 3.47 -8.84
CA LEU A 149 -4.01 3.15 -7.42
C LEU A 149 -5.24 2.39 -6.88
N LEU A 150 -6.46 2.84 -7.18
CA LEU A 150 -7.69 2.11 -6.84
C LEU A 150 -7.69 0.69 -7.42
N TRP A 151 -7.27 0.54 -8.68
CA TRP A 151 -7.16 -0.78 -9.31
C TRP A 151 -6.13 -1.65 -8.61
N VAL A 152 -4.96 -1.12 -8.23
CA VAL A 152 -3.94 -1.85 -7.47
C VAL A 152 -4.49 -2.37 -6.13
N PHE A 153 -5.36 -1.59 -5.47
CA PHE A 153 -6.06 -1.97 -4.23
C PHE A 153 -7.34 -2.80 -4.45
N ASP A 154 -7.55 -3.29 -5.66
CA ASP A 154 -8.67 -4.18 -6.02
C ASP A 154 -10.06 -3.55 -5.78
N ARG A 155 -10.19 -2.26 -6.14
CA ARG A 155 -11.48 -1.56 -6.10
C ARG A 155 -12.18 -1.63 -7.45
N ASP A 156 -13.39 -2.17 -7.46
CA ASP A 156 -14.23 -2.34 -8.66
C ASP A 156 -14.60 -1.01 -9.34
N VAL A 157 -14.57 0.09 -8.58
CA VAL A 157 -14.87 1.44 -9.09
C VAL A 157 -13.76 2.05 -9.95
N ALA A 158 -12.59 1.39 -10.00
CA ALA A 158 -11.42 1.87 -10.72
C ALA A 158 -11.64 1.86 -12.24
N GLN A 159 -11.39 3.00 -12.87
CA GLN A 159 -11.51 3.19 -14.31
C GLN A 159 -10.13 3.12 -14.97
N VAL A 160 -9.70 1.91 -15.32
CA VAL A 160 -8.42 1.66 -16.00
C VAL A 160 -8.62 0.86 -17.28
N GLU A 161 -7.72 1.05 -18.23
CA GLU A 161 -7.61 0.21 -19.42
C GLU A 161 -6.52 -0.85 -19.19
N VAL A 162 -6.89 -2.12 -19.33
CA VAL A 162 -5.97 -3.26 -19.16
C VAL A 162 -5.76 -3.97 -20.49
N HIS A 163 -4.50 -4.17 -20.87
CA HIS A 163 -4.12 -4.93 -22.06
C HIS A 163 -3.16 -6.07 -21.72
N GLY A 164 -3.13 -7.08 -22.59
CA GLY A 164 -2.30 -8.26 -22.39
C GLY A 164 -2.99 -9.33 -21.52
N PRO A 165 -2.24 -10.25 -20.90
CA PRO A 165 -2.80 -11.38 -20.15
C PRO A 165 -3.32 -10.92 -18.78
N SER A 166 -4.49 -10.29 -18.74
CA SER A 166 -5.12 -9.78 -17.51
C SER A 166 -5.51 -10.88 -16.52
N ASP A 167 -5.83 -12.07 -17.03
CA ASP A 167 -6.15 -13.28 -16.28
C ASP A 167 -4.95 -13.87 -15.54
N ALA A 168 -3.72 -13.49 -15.92
CA ALA A 168 -2.47 -13.87 -15.26
C ALA A 168 -2.03 -12.87 -14.17
N ILE A 169 -2.73 -11.74 -14.03
CA ILE A 169 -2.45 -10.76 -12.98
C ILE A 169 -2.92 -11.33 -11.63
N ARG A 170 -2.04 -11.23 -10.63
CA ARG A 170 -2.37 -11.55 -9.23
C ARG A 170 -1.97 -10.37 -8.35
N LYS A 171 -2.88 -10.01 -7.45
CA LYS A 171 -2.65 -9.02 -6.39
C LYS A 171 -2.54 -9.77 -5.08
N SER A 172 -1.57 -9.40 -4.27
CA SER A 172 -1.39 -9.94 -2.93
C SER A 172 -2.39 -9.25 -2.02
N SER A 173 -3.06 -10.00 -1.14
CA SER A 173 -3.79 -9.40 -0.03
C SER A 173 -2.78 -8.67 0.86
N ILE A 174 -2.96 -7.35 1.00
CA ILE A 174 -2.21 -6.55 1.97
C ILE A 174 -2.65 -6.96 3.37
#